data_AF-A0A7X8DAU3-F1
#
_entry.id   AF-A0A7X8DAU3-F1
#
_cell.length_a   1.000
_cell.length_b   1.000
_cell.length_c   1.000
_cell.angle_alpha   90.00
_cell.angle_beta   90.00
_cell.angle_gamma   90.00
#
_symmetry.space_group_name_H-M   'P 1'
#
loop_
_entity.id
_entity.type
_entity.pdbx_description
1 polymer ?
#
loop_
_entity_poly.entity_id
_entity_poly.type
_entity_poly.pdbx_seq_one_letter_code
_entity_poly.pdbx_strand_id
1 'polypeptide(L)'
;MKKLDKLNEIADEMFEKIEPSTTSWTEIVSKANMQNAKPKSRINARRVIAFACAFALIFFGGYSIIKNEREKQRQIKTVAAGPDNNAMTTQALAVSKGSIKLSDNVSKGRVGGIWASGSSANFPLIQAEGKYYRMLTSPSSLSESLLSRNIGEVSLFTDEPALVDSNINIISNIVSEGTNVYALKNMEGAAVAAKLDNTYPVFQRVSYGSNAIVGNENLLSTLGNAKPTALKLSGVGTITDSDSIDTLMHILSRASYLGASSGGNNILLLEMNNGISLQLMVDNEKLYGCGSWYCPDFFITFAELIN
;
A
#
# COMPACT_ATOMS: atom_id res chain seq x y z
N MET A 1 -27.41 -82.39 15.91
CA MET A 1 -26.36 -82.85 14.97
C MET A 1 -26.94 -83.03 13.56
N LYS A 2 -27.21 -81.94 12.83
CA LYS A 2 -27.64 -81.97 11.40
C LYS A 2 -27.09 -80.78 10.60
N LYS A 3 -26.00 -80.16 11.07
CA LYS A 3 -25.37 -78.98 10.44
C LYS A 3 -23.87 -79.12 10.19
N LEU A 4 -23.28 -80.26 10.57
CA LEU A 4 -21.88 -80.61 10.31
C LEU A 4 -21.73 -81.57 9.12
N ASP A 5 -22.72 -82.43 8.88
CA ASP A 5 -22.67 -83.38 7.75
C ASP A 5 -22.75 -82.69 6.38
N LYS A 6 -23.37 -81.50 6.29
CA LYS A 6 -23.40 -80.69 5.07
C LYS A 6 -22.07 -80.01 4.73
N LEU A 7 -21.13 -79.94 5.67
CA LEU A 7 -19.80 -79.36 5.41
C LEU A 7 -18.83 -80.36 4.79
N ASN A 8 -18.98 -81.67 5.09
CA ASN A 8 -18.18 -82.71 4.45
C ASN A 8 -18.61 -82.95 2.99
N GLU A 9 -19.92 -82.86 2.70
CA GLU A 9 -20.43 -82.96 1.32
C GLU A 9 -19.92 -81.82 0.43
N ILE A 10 -19.77 -80.61 0.97
CA ILE A 10 -19.21 -79.43 0.26
C ILE A 10 -17.66 -79.49 0.16
N ALA A 11 -17.00 -80.14 1.11
CA ALA A 11 -15.54 -80.33 1.06
C ALA A 11 -15.15 -81.40 0.05
N ASP A 12 -15.88 -82.52 -0.03
CA ASP A 12 -15.61 -83.55 -1.03
C ASP A 12 -15.91 -83.03 -2.46
N GLU A 13 -16.97 -82.23 -2.66
CA GLU A 13 -17.26 -81.61 -3.98
C GLU A 13 -16.19 -80.63 -4.47
N MET A 14 -15.42 -79.99 -3.58
CA MET A 14 -14.36 -79.05 -3.95
C MET A 14 -12.97 -79.71 -4.08
N PHE A 15 -12.77 -80.92 -3.56
CA PHE A 15 -11.46 -81.58 -3.54
C PHE A 15 -11.38 -82.88 -4.37
N GLU A 16 -12.48 -83.36 -4.97
CA GLU A 16 -12.51 -84.56 -5.84
C GLU A 16 -11.94 -84.36 -7.27
N LYS A 17 -11.29 -83.23 -7.58
CA LYS A 17 -10.85 -82.98 -8.97
C LYS A 17 -9.53 -82.29 -9.19
N ILE A 18 -8.58 -82.44 -8.27
CA ILE A 18 -7.18 -82.09 -8.55
C ILE A 18 -6.27 -83.24 -8.11
N GLU A 19 -6.30 -84.32 -8.89
CA GLU A 19 -5.21 -85.29 -8.89
C GLU A 19 -3.90 -84.59 -9.32
N PRO A 20 -2.77 -84.87 -8.65
CA PRO A 20 -1.49 -84.30 -9.02
C PRO A 20 -0.99 -84.96 -10.31
N SER A 21 -1.18 -84.31 -11.45
CA SER A 21 -0.59 -84.79 -12.70
C SER A 21 0.95 -84.74 -12.60
N THR A 22 1.55 -85.91 -12.75
CA THR A 22 3.01 -86.16 -12.70
C THR A 22 3.79 -85.56 -13.87
N THR A 23 3.11 -84.81 -14.74
CA THR A 23 3.69 -84.02 -15.84
C THR A 23 4.09 -82.59 -15.43
N SER A 24 3.68 -82.12 -14.25
CA SER A 24 4.02 -80.77 -13.76
C SER A 24 5.46 -80.65 -13.25
N TRP A 25 6.02 -81.69 -12.64
CA TRP A 25 7.37 -81.63 -12.06
C TRP A 25 8.50 -81.62 -13.10
N THR A 26 8.33 -82.29 -14.24
CA THR A 26 9.33 -82.33 -15.32
C THR A 26 9.33 -81.04 -16.17
N GLU A 27 8.19 -80.34 -16.29
CA GLU A 27 8.13 -78.98 -16.86
C GLU A 27 8.70 -77.91 -15.92
N ILE A 28 8.55 -78.08 -14.60
CA ILE A 28 9.11 -77.14 -13.60
C ILE A 28 10.63 -77.28 -13.51
N VAL A 29 11.18 -78.50 -13.55
CA VAL A 29 12.65 -78.74 -13.49
C VAL A 29 13.36 -78.35 -14.80
N SER A 30 12.71 -78.52 -15.96
CA SER A 30 13.27 -78.07 -17.25
C SER A 30 13.25 -76.54 -17.41
N LYS A 31 12.23 -75.85 -16.88
CA LYS A 31 12.19 -74.37 -16.82
C LYS A 31 13.16 -73.78 -15.80
N ALA A 32 13.48 -74.49 -14.71
CA ALA A 32 14.50 -74.07 -13.76
C ALA A 32 15.94 -74.20 -14.32
N ASN A 33 16.22 -75.21 -15.14
CA ASN A 33 17.56 -75.42 -15.73
C ASN A 33 17.86 -74.57 -16.98
N MET A 34 16.86 -73.92 -17.61
CA MET A 34 17.09 -72.91 -18.66
C MET A 34 17.37 -71.49 -18.12
N GLN A 35 17.16 -71.24 -16.82
CA GLN A 35 17.38 -69.91 -16.20
C GLN A 35 18.85 -69.61 -15.84
N ASN A 36 19.79 -70.52 -16.10
CA ASN A 36 21.23 -70.30 -15.90
C ASN A 36 21.97 -69.73 -17.14
N ALA A 37 21.25 -69.23 -18.14
CA ALA A 37 21.83 -68.40 -19.20
C ALA A 37 21.53 -66.92 -18.91
N LYS A 38 22.53 -66.18 -18.40
CA LYS A 38 22.40 -64.75 -17.99
C LYS A 38 21.89 -63.85 -19.14
N PRO A 39 20.72 -63.18 -19.03
CA PRO A 39 20.42 -62.06 -19.91
C PRO A 39 21.14 -60.81 -19.40
N LYS A 40 22.07 -60.27 -20.20
CA LYS A 40 22.67 -58.96 -19.94
C LYS A 40 21.56 -57.89 -19.96
N SER A 41 21.15 -57.40 -18.79
CA SER A 41 20.23 -56.28 -18.66
C SER A 41 20.86 -55.04 -19.29
N ARG A 42 20.36 -54.64 -20.47
CA ARG A 42 20.66 -53.34 -21.07
C ARG A 42 19.81 -52.30 -20.36
N ILE A 43 20.43 -51.57 -19.43
CA ILE A 43 19.83 -50.38 -18.84
C ILE A 43 19.67 -49.36 -19.98
N ASN A 44 18.43 -49.12 -20.39
CA ASN A 44 18.14 -48.10 -21.41
C ASN A 44 18.48 -46.73 -20.84
N ALA A 45 19.44 -46.03 -21.46
CA ALA A 45 19.91 -44.70 -21.06
C ALA A 45 18.77 -43.69 -20.87
N ARG A 46 17.65 -43.84 -21.61
CA ARG A 46 16.44 -43.03 -21.45
C ARG A 46 15.81 -43.09 -20.05
N ARG A 47 15.88 -44.23 -19.34
CA ARG A 47 15.33 -44.36 -17.98
C ARG A 47 16.24 -43.73 -16.93
N VAL A 48 17.55 -43.72 -17.15
CA VAL A 48 18.53 -43.04 -16.26
C VAL A 48 18.44 -41.52 -16.42
N ILE A 49 18.26 -41.02 -17.65
CA ILE A 49 18.10 -39.58 -17.92
C ILE A 49 16.83 -39.04 -17.28
N ALA A 50 15.71 -39.78 -17.32
CA ALA A 50 14.45 -39.34 -16.70
C ALA A 50 14.57 -39.20 -15.17
N PHE A 51 15.26 -40.14 -14.50
CA PHE A 51 15.50 -40.04 -13.05
C PHE A 51 16.47 -38.91 -12.70
N ALA A 52 17.50 -38.65 -13.52
CA ALA A 52 18.43 -37.53 -13.31
C ALA A 52 17.75 -36.15 -13.49
N CYS A 53 16.87 -35.99 -14.48
CA CYS A 53 16.11 -34.75 -14.68
C CYS A 53 15.11 -34.48 -13.55
N ALA A 54 14.46 -35.51 -13.01
CA ALA A 54 13.56 -35.36 -11.87
C ALA A 54 14.30 -34.93 -10.59
N PHE A 55 15.48 -35.51 -10.33
CA PHE A 55 16.33 -35.08 -9.22
C PHE A 55 16.85 -33.64 -9.41
N ALA A 56 17.23 -33.25 -10.63
CA ALA A 56 17.67 -31.87 -10.91
C ALA A 56 16.55 -30.84 -10.68
N LEU A 57 15.30 -31.13 -11.05
CA LEU A 57 14.17 -30.21 -10.81
C LEU A 57 13.84 -30.06 -9.32
N ILE A 58 13.96 -31.13 -8.52
CA ILE A 58 13.73 -31.06 -7.07
C ILE A 58 14.86 -30.28 -6.38
N PHE A 59 16.12 -30.49 -6.77
CA PHE A 59 17.26 -29.79 -6.17
C PHE A 59 17.37 -28.32 -6.62
N PHE A 60 17.16 -27.98 -7.89
CA PHE A 60 17.26 -26.59 -8.37
C PHE A 60 15.96 -25.79 -8.19
N GLY A 61 14.80 -26.42 -8.35
CA GLY A 61 13.49 -25.79 -8.15
C GLY A 61 13.12 -25.65 -6.67
N GLY A 62 13.37 -26.68 -5.86
CA GLY A 62 13.08 -26.67 -4.43
C GLY A 62 13.99 -25.73 -3.63
N TYR A 63 15.28 -25.64 -3.99
CA TYR A 63 16.22 -24.74 -3.31
C TYR A 63 15.88 -23.26 -3.53
N SER A 64 15.39 -22.90 -4.72
CA SER A 64 14.97 -21.53 -5.04
C SER A 64 13.70 -21.13 -4.28
N ILE A 65 12.77 -22.06 -4.05
CA ILE A 65 11.54 -21.82 -3.27
C ILE A 65 11.85 -21.67 -1.77
N ILE A 66 12.72 -22.52 -1.22
CA ILE A 66 13.10 -22.47 0.21
C ILE A 66 13.95 -21.22 0.53
N LYS A 67 14.82 -20.78 -0.41
CA LYS A 67 15.59 -19.53 -0.24
C LYS A 67 14.67 -18.30 -0.26
N ASN A 68 13.64 -18.29 -1.11
CA ASN A 68 12.66 -17.20 -1.22
C ASN A 68 11.72 -17.11 0.01
N GLU A 69 11.45 -18.23 0.70
CA GLU A 69 10.67 -18.20 1.95
C GLU A 69 11.46 -17.69 3.15
N ARG A 70 12.78 -17.90 3.21
CA ARG A 70 13.62 -17.32 4.27
C ARG A 70 13.76 -15.80 4.15
N GLU A 71 13.74 -15.25 2.94
CA GLU A 71 13.71 -13.79 2.73
C GLU A 71 12.37 -13.13 3.11
N LYS A 72 11.28 -13.91 3.22
CA LYS A 72 9.95 -13.40 3.64
C LYS A 72 9.68 -13.46 5.15
N GLN A 73 10.68 -13.80 5.97
CA GLN A 73 10.54 -13.59 7.41
C GLN A 73 10.74 -12.10 7.71
N ARG A 74 9.63 -11.40 8.01
CA ARG A 74 9.66 -10.01 8.48
C ARG A 74 10.50 -9.94 9.75
N GLN A 75 11.72 -9.43 9.62
CA GLN A 75 12.67 -9.25 10.70
C GLN A 75 12.56 -7.82 11.21
N ILE A 76 12.44 -7.64 12.53
CA ILE A 76 12.48 -6.33 13.16
C ILE A 76 13.88 -6.09 13.70
N LYS A 77 14.44 -4.91 13.41
CA LYS A 77 15.67 -4.44 14.03
C LYS A 77 15.33 -4.00 15.45
N THR A 78 15.77 -4.76 16.45
CA THR A 78 15.61 -4.37 17.86
C THR A 78 16.92 -3.83 18.40
N VAL A 79 16.85 -2.73 19.14
CA VAL A 79 17.97 -2.18 19.92
C VAL A 79 17.67 -2.46 21.39
N ALA A 80 18.59 -3.13 22.09
CA ALA A 80 18.47 -3.35 23.52
C ALA A 80 18.69 -2.01 24.26
N ALA A 81 17.85 -1.71 25.25
CA ALA A 81 18.07 -0.55 26.11
C ALA A 81 19.21 -0.83 27.09
N GLY A 82 20.30 -0.08 26.98
CA GLY A 82 21.53 -0.24 27.77
C GLY A 82 22.72 0.41 27.06
N PRO A 83 23.86 0.65 27.75
CA PRO A 83 24.94 1.49 27.24
C PRO A 83 25.79 0.87 26.13
N ASP A 84 25.48 -0.34 25.67
CA ASP A 84 26.27 -1.06 24.66
C ASP A 84 25.49 -1.18 23.33
N ASN A 85 25.50 -0.09 22.56
CA ASN A 85 24.72 0.11 21.34
C ASN A 85 25.39 -0.38 20.03
N ASN A 86 26.24 -1.42 20.07
CA ASN A 86 26.97 -1.90 18.89
C ASN A 86 26.55 -3.27 18.33
N ALA A 87 25.50 -3.90 18.87
CA ALA A 87 25.00 -5.18 18.36
C ALA A 87 23.50 -5.12 18.03
N MET A 88 23.16 -4.65 16.83
CA MET A 88 21.82 -4.85 16.27
C MET A 88 21.60 -6.35 16.07
N THR A 89 20.73 -6.93 16.89
CA THR A 89 20.37 -8.35 16.78
C THR A 89 19.04 -8.46 16.04
N THR A 90 19.01 -9.31 15.01
CA THR A 90 17.81 -9.53 14.20
C THR A 90 17.07 -10.75 14.72
N GLN A 91 15.88 -10.58 15.31
CA GLN A 91 15.09 -11.71 15.83
C GLN A 91 13.88 -12.03 14.95
N ALA A 92 13.60 -13.34 14.82
CA ALA A 92 12.37 -13.84 14.24
C ALA A 92 11.20 -13.60 15.21
N LEU A 93 10.08 -13.13 14.68
CA LEU A 93 8.92 -12.72 15.45
C LEU A 93 8.31 -13.91 16.23
N ALA A 94 8.26 -13.84 17.56
CA ALA A 94 7.72 -14.87 18.46
C ALA A 94 6.17 -14.84 18.56
N VAL A 95 5.49 -14.51 17.46
CA VAL A 95 4.03 -14.36 17.43
C VAL A 95 3.49 -15.17 16.27
N SER A 96 2.35 -15.83 16.48
CA SER A 96 1.71 -16.68 15.46
C SER A 96 1.54 -15.90 14.15
N LYS A 97 1.81 -16.56 13.01
CA LYS A 97 1.63 -15.94 11.69
C LYS A 97 0.21 -15.37 11.59
N GLY A 98 0.10 -14.06 11.36
CA GLY A 98 -1.18 -13.34 11.20
C GLY A 98 -1.69 -12.58 12.44
N SER A 99 -1.01 -12.67 13.59
CA SER A 99 -1.37 -11.94 14.82
C SER A 99 -1.01 -10.46 14.78
N ILE A 100 -0.04 -10.06 13.97
CA ILE A 100 0.24 -8.66 13.67
C ILE A 100 -0.47 -8.28 12.38
N LYS A 101 -1.64 -7.63 12.52
CA LYS A 101 -2.20 -6.80 11.47
C LYS A 101 -1.45 -5.46 11.53
N LEU A 102 -0.28 -5.37 10.89
CA LEU A 102 0.15 -4.04 10.42
C LEU A 102 -0.93 -3.64 9.41
N SER A 103 -1.72 -2.62 9.73
CA SER A 103 -2.49 -1.96 8.68
C SER A 103 -1.47 -1.49 7.66
N ASP A 104 -1.41 -2.17 6.52
CA ASP A 104 -0.71 -1.70 5.32
C ASP A 104 -1.45 -0.45 4.79
N ASN A 105 -1.57 0.59 5.63
CA ASN A 105 -1.94 1.94 5.23
C ASN A 105 -0.75 2.67 4.59
N VAL A 106 0.33 1.95 4.32
CA VAL A 106 1.34 2.36 3.37
C VAL A 106 1.07 1.59 2.08
N SER A 107 0.42 2.26 1.12
CA SER A 107 0.38 1.89 -0.30
C SER A 107 -0.51 0.71 -0.77
N LYS A 108 -1.77 0.65 -0.33
CA LYS A 108 -2.82 0.06 -1.19
C LYS A 108 -3.35 1.14 -2.15
N GLY A 109 -2.83 1.14 -3.38
CA GLY A 109 -3.51 1.71 -4.54
C GLY A 109 -3.77 3.22 -4.52
N ARG A 110 -2.83 4.06 -4.08
CA ARG A 110 -2.93 5.51 -4.37
C ARG A 110 -2.78 5.71 -5.87
N VAL A 111 -3.89 5.93 -6.57
CA VAL A 111 -3.90 6.70 -7.81
C VAL A 111 -3.13 8.00 -7.51
N GLY A 112 -2.06 8.27 -8.26
CA GLY A 112 -1.02 9.24 -7.91
C GLY A 112 -1.56 10.59 -7.45
N GLY A 113 -1.42 10.87 -6.15
CA GLY A 113 -1.72 12.18 -5.59
C GLY A 113 -0.61 13.19 -5.88
N ILE A 114 -0.96 14.47 -5.85
CA ILE A 114 -0.03 15.59 -6.06
C ILE A 114 0.72 15.99 -4.78
N TRP A 115 0.53 15.28 -3.67
CA TRP A 115 1.28 15.52 -2.44
C TRP A 115 2.63 14.82 -2.46
N ALA A 116 3.70 15.55 -2.14
CA ALA A 116 5.03 14.99 -2.05
C ALA A 116 5.08 13.89 -0.97
N SER A 117 5.74 12.79 -1.33
CA SER A 117 6.01 11.70 -0.40
C SER A 117 6.98 12.16 0.69
N GLY A 118 6.78 11.67 1.92
CA GLY A 118 7.79 11.83 2.98
C GLY A 118 9.00 10.97 2.66
N SER A 119 10.20 11.49 2.88
CA SER A 119 11.45 10.72 2.85
C SER A 119 11.72 10.00 4.18
N SER A 120 11.01 10.37 5.25
CA SER A 120 11.17 9.84 6.62
C SER A 120 9.80 9.59 7.30
N ALA A 121 9.76 9.59 8.64
CA ALA A 121 8.52 9.51 9.42
C ALA A 121 7.57 10.70 9.19
N ASN A 122 8.07 11.81 8.64
CA ASN A 122 7.30 13.03 8.41
C ASN A 122 7.19 13.40 6.93
N PHE A 123 6.09 14.08 6.58
CA PHE A 123 5.88 14.64 5.26
C PHE A 123 6.66 15.97 5.13
N PRO A 124 7.07 16.38 3.91
CA PRO A 124 7.66 17.70 3.70
C PRO A 124 6.60 18.78 4.00
N LEU A 125 6.84 19.53 5.08
CA LEU A 125 5.88 20.42 5.73
C LEU A 125 6.54 21.76 6.07
N ILE A 126 5.72 22.81 6.00
CA ILE A 126 5.99 24.13 6.57
C ILE A 126 4.82 24.48 7.46
N GLN A 127 5.09 24.91 8.70
CA GLN A 127 4.12 25.58 9.54
C GLN A 127 4.33 27.09 9.42
N ALA A 128 3.26 27.83 9.19
CA ALA A 128 3.27 29.29 9.21
C ALA A 128 1.92 29.81 9.69
N GLU A 129 1.92 30.86 10.52
CA GLU A 129 0.71 31.48 11.07
C GLU A 129 -0.24 30.46 11.76
N GLY A 130 0.32 29.46 12.45
CA GLY A 130 -0.45 28.41 13.13
C GLY A 130 -1.08 27.36 12.21
N LYS A 131 -0.76 27.38 10.90
CA LYS A 131 -1.29 26.45 9.89
C LYS A 131 -0.16 25.58 9.35
N TYR A 132 -0.47 24.33 9.02
CA TYR A 132 0.48 23.41 8.39
C TYR A 132 0.22 23.30 6.90
N TYR A 133 1.30 23.30 6.12
CA TYR A 133 1.29 23.21 4.67
C TYR A 133 2.21 22.10 4.20
N ARG A 134 1.71 21.19 3.37
CA ARG A 134 2.43 20.06 2.79
C ARG A 134 2.83 20.34 1.36
N MET A 135 4.08 20.01 1.02
CA MET A 135 4.61 20.23 -0.33
C MET A 135 3.84 19.44 -1.40
N LEU A 136 3.61 20.09 -2.54
CA LEU A 136 3.05 19.51 -3.75
C LEU A 136 4.17 19.04 -4.70
N THR A 137 3.90 17.99 -5.49
CA THR A 137 4.77 17.53 -6.58
C THR A 137 4.50 18.28 -7.88
N SER A 138 3.31 18.89 -8.02
CA SER A 138 2.90 19.67 -9.18
C SER A 138 2.13 20.92 -8.74
N PRO A 139 2.50 22.12 -9.22
CA PRO A 139 3.67 22.41 -10.06
C PRO A 139 4.98 22.26 -9.28
N SER A 140 6.05 21.80 -9.95
CA SER A 140 7.39 21.65 -9.33
C SER A 140 8.11 22.98 -9.13
N SER A 141 7.71 24.02 -9.88
CA SER A 141 8.18 25.39 -9.71
C SER A 141 7.06 26.38 -10.04
N LEU A 142 6.97 27.44 -9.25
CA LEU A 142 6.05 28.55 -9.49
C LEU A 142 6.77 29.73 -10.14
N SER A 143 6.05 30.48 -10.99
CA SER A 143 6.52 31.80 -11.44
C SER A 143 6.51 32.78 -10.28
N GLU A 144 7.55 33.60 -10.16
CA GLU A 144 7.64 34.64 -9.13
C GLU A 144 6.47 35.64 -9.18
N SER A 145 5.81 35.78 -10.34
CA SER A 145 4.62 36.61 -10.53
C SER A 145 3.40 36.18 -9.70
N LEU A 146 3.37 34.93 -9.24
CA LEU A 146 2.31 34.38 -8.39
C LEU A 146 2.61 34.52 -6.90
N LEU A 147 3.82 34.93 -6.52
CA LEU A 147 4.18 35.26 -5.15
C LEU A 147 3.53 36.60 -4.79
N SER A 148 2.84 36.67 -3.65
CA SER A 148 2.19 37.89 -3.18
C SER A 148 2.93 38.49 -1.98
N ARG A 149 2.44 38.26 -0.77
CA ARG A 149 2.95 38.81 0.48
C ARG A 149 4.01 37.89 1.06
N ASN A 150 5.12 38.46 1.55
CA ASN A 150 6.04 37.74 2.42
C ASN A 150 5.38 37.52 3.79
N ILE A 151 5.26 36.25 4.20
CA ILE A 151 4.68 35.85 5.48
C ILE A 151 5.73 36.00 6.59
N GLY A 152 6.98 35.65 6.27
CA GLY A 152 8.13 35.77 7.16
C GLY A 152 9.23 34.79 6.78
N GLU A 153 10.20 34.62 7.67
CA GLU A 153 11.34 33.73 7.49
C GLU A 153 11.21 32.47 8.36
N VAL A 154 11.67 31.33 7.83
CA VAL A 154 11.77 30.07 8.57
C VAL A 154 12.67 30.27 9.79
N SER A 155 12.07 30.12 10.97
CA SER A 155 12.73 30.37 12.25
C SER A 155 13.41 29.12 12.81
N LEU A 156 12.88 27.93 12.48
CA LEU A 156 13.45 26.65 12.91
C LEU A 156 13.35 25.60 11.81
N PHE A 157 14.45 24.91 11.56
CA PHE A 157 14.49 23.69 10.77
C PHE A 157 14.55 22.47 11.70
N THR A 158 13.56 21.58 11.61
CA THR A 158 13.50 20.36 12.42
C THR A 158 12.88 19.20 11.65
N ASP A 159 13.37 17.99 11.88
CA ASP A 159 12.77 16.78 11.32
C ASP A 159 11.42 16.43 11.97
N GLU A 160 11.10 17.00 13.14
CA GLU A 160 9.93 16.67 13.97
C GLU A 160 9.03 17.89 14.24
N PRO A 161 8.40 18.48 13.22
CA PRO A 161 7.62 19.72 13.36
C PRO A 161 6.38 19.57 14.26
N ALA A 162 5.92 18.35 14.53
CA ALA A 162 4.77 18.07 15.41
C ALA A 162 5.07 18.27 16.90
N LEU A 163 6.34 18.21 17.32
CA LEU A 163 6.74 18.26 18.73
C LEU A 163 7.22 19.64 19.17
N VAL A 164 7.27 20.59 18.25
CA VAL A 164 7.80 21.91 18.51
C VAL A 164 6.74 22.79 19.18
N ASP A 165 7.20 23.67 20.07
CA ASP A 165 6.35 24.65 20.73
C ASP A 165 5.69 25.60 19.70
N SER A 166 4.41 25.85 19.93
CA SER A 166 3.56 26.80 19.22
C SER A 166 4.08 28.25 19.17
N ASN A 167 5.04 28.61 20.03
CA ASN A 167 5.62 29.96 20.09
C ASN A 167 6.58 30.28 18.92
N ILE A 168 6.98 29.27 18.14
CA ILE A 168 7.84 29.49 16.96
C ILE A 168 6.98 29.89 15.76
N ASN A 169 7.36 30.98 15.10
CA ASN A 169 6.53 31.61 14.06
C ASN A 169 6.42 30.75 12.79
N ILE A 170 7.57 30.30 12.24
CA ILE A 170 7.61 29.45 11.04
C ILE A 170 8.56 28.29 11.27
N ILE A 171 8.05 27.07 11.09
CA ILE A 171 8.77 25.81 11.27
C ILE A 171 8.79 25.06 9.95
N SER A 172 9.90 24.43 9.61
CA SER A 172 10.05 23.67 8.38
C SER A 172 10.89 22.42 8.63
N ASN A 173 10.63 21.36 7.88
CA ASN A 173 11.49 20.16 7.84
C ASN A 173 12.14 19.92 6.48
N ILE A 174 12.04 20.89 5.57
CA ILE A 174 12.51 20.74 4.19
C ILE A 174 13.20 21.99 3.65
N VAL A 175 12.70 23.17 3.99
CA VAL A 175 13.32 24.46 3.69
C VAL A 175 14.17 24.92 4.87
N SER A 176 15.42 25.33 4.60
CA SER A 176 16.40 25.80 5.59
C SER A 176 15.98 27.07 6.34
N GLU A 177 16.55 27.25 7.54
CA GLU A 177 16.37 28.46 8.36
C GLU A 177 16.80 29.73 7.62
N GLY A 178 16.14 30.85 7.93
CA GLY A 178 16.34 32.14 7.27
C GLY A 178 15.72 32.25 5.87
N THR A 179 15.03 31.21 5.38
CA THR A 179 14.38 31.26 4.08
C THR A 179 13.03 31.95 4.14
N ASN A 180 12.76 32.82 3.20
CA ASN A 180 11.49 33.54 3.09
C ASN A 180 10.34 32.64 2.59
N VAL A 181 9.21 32.70 3.29
CA VAL A 181 7.95 32.06 2.93
C VAL A 181 6.97 33.12 2.43
N TYR A 182 6.34 32.84 1.30
CA TYR A 182 5.44 33.75 0.61
C TYR A 182 4.03 33.16 0.52
N ALA A 183 3.04 34.02 0.73
CA ALA A 183 1.68 33.73 0.32
C ALA A 183 1.57 33.76 -1.21
N LEU A 184 0.61 33.00 -1.73
CA LEU A 184 0.35 32.94 -3.15
C LEU A 184 -0.87 33.79 -3.52
N LYS A 185 -0.80 34.43 -4.69
CA LYS A 185 -1.87 35.29 -5.18
C LYS A 185 -3.18 34.52 -5.29
N ASN A 186 -4.23 35.05 -4.66
CA ASN A 186 -5.57 34.45 -4.54
C ASN A 186 -5.60 33.09 -3.81
N MET A 187 -4.54 32.69 -3.11
CA MET A 187 -4.46 31.41 -2.39
C MET A 187 -4.07 31.60 -0.93
N GLU A 188 -4.32 32.81 -0.40
CA GLU A 188 -4.02 33.15 0.99
C GLU A 188 -4.72 32.17 1.95
N GLY A 189 -3.95 31.61 2.89
CA GLY A 189 -4.45 30.61 3.83
C GLY A 189 -4.70 29.22 3.24
N ALA A 190 -4.57 29.02 1.94
CA ALA A 190 -4.75 27.73 1.26
C ALA A 190 -3.43 27.14 0.76
N ALA A 191 -2.54 27.98 0.25
CA ALA A 191 -1.22 27.56 -0.19
C ALA A 191 -0.15 28.64 0.02
N VAL A 192 1.07 28.19 0.28
CA VAL A 192 2.26 29.02 0.43
C VAL A 192 3.36 28.49 -0.48
N ALA A 193 4.35 29.33 -0.78
CA ALA A 193 5.57 28.90 -1.45
C ALA A 193 6.78 29.38 -0.67
N ALA A 194 7.82 28.58 -0.67
CA ALA A 194 9.10 28.91 -0.05
C ALA A 194 10.20 28.50 -1.01
N LYS A 195 11.31 29.25 -1.02
CA LYS A 195 12.42 28.94 -1.90
C LYS A 195 13.06 27.62 -1.46
N LEU A 196 13.13 26.66 -2.36
CA LEU A 196 13.88 25.43 -2.16
C LEU A 196 14.84 25.28 -3.33
N ASP A 197 16.13 25.26 -3.03
CA ASP A 197 17.19 25.36 -4.04
C ASP A 197 17.01 26.61 -4.92
N ASN A 198 16.61 26.42 -6.17
CA ASN A 198 16.37 27.47 -7.17
C ASN A 198 14.91 27.52 -7.67
N THR A 199 13.99 26.83 -6.99
CA THR A 199 12.57 26.81 -7.35
C THR A 199 11.70 27.25 -6.18
N TYR A 200 10.45 27.58 -6.48
CA TYR A 200 9.41 27.85 -5.50
C TYR A 200 8.37 26.73 -5.55
N PRO A 201 8.59 25.59 -4.88
CA PRO A 201 7.56 24.58 -4.72
C PRO A 201 6.38 25.12 -3.94
N VAL A 202 5.17 24.64 -4.28
CA VAL A 202 3.93 25.01 -3.60
C VAL A 202 3.70 24.07 -2.43
N PHE A 203 3.23 24.62 -1.32
CA PHE A 203 2.79 23.88 -0.16
C PHE A 203 1.31 24.14 0.06
N GLN A 204 0.48 23.10 0.00
CA GLN A 204 -0.94 23.17 0.25
C GLN A 204 -1.23 22.98 1.74
N ARG A 205 -2.17 23.74 2.28
CA ARG A 205 -2.61 23.60 3.67
C ARG A 205 -3.25 22.25 3.93
N VAL A 206 -2.87 21.63 5.05
CA VAL A 206 -3.35 20.31 5.49
C VAL A 206 -3.54 20.27 6.99
N SER A 207 -4.33 19.32 7.49
CA SER A 207 -4.32 18.98 8.90
C SER A 207 -3.10 18.16 9.26
N TYR A 208 -2.42 18.55 10.33
CA TYR A 208 -1.26 17.83 10.86
C TYR A 208 -1.14 18.08 12.37
N GLY A 209 -0.74 17.05 13.13
CA GLY A 209 -0.57 17.16 14.58
C GLY A 209 -1.83 17.61 15.33
N SER A 210 -3.02 17.15 14.94
CA SER A 210 -4.33 17.58 15.48
C SER A 210 -4.69 19.06 15.26
N ASN A 211 -3.91 19.78 14.45
CA ASN A 211 -4.23 21.14 13.98
C ASN A 211 -4.83 21.07 12.58
N ALA A 212 -5.87 21.85 12.31
CA ALA A 212 -6.59 21.81 11.03
C ALA A 212 -7.12 23.19 10.62
N ILE A 213 -8.05 23.73 11.42
CA ILE A 213 -8.64 25.05 11.21
C ILE A 213 -8.11 26.05 12.25
N VAL A 214 -8.11 27.32 11.89
CA VAL A 214 -7.75 28.44 12.77
C VAL A 214 -8.96 29.35 12.92
N GLY A 215 -9.48 29.48 14.13
CA GLY A 215 -10.72 30.23 14.38
C GLY A 215 -11.96 29.55 13.79
N ASN A 216 -12.83 30.32 13.13
CA ASN A 216 -14.13 29.87 12.62
C ASN A 216 -14.14 29.69 11.08
N GLU A 217 -13.06 29.13 10.54
CA GLU A 217 -12.93 28.85 9.10
C GLU A 217 -13.93 27.78 8.63
N ASN A 218 -14.43 27.93 7.40
CA ASN A 218 -15.17 26.90 6.68
C ASN A 218 -14.31 26.25 5.59
N LEU A 219 -14.80 25.19 4.95
CA LEU A 219 -14.02 24.47 3.93
C LEU A 219 -13.51 25.39 2.82
N LEU A 220 -14.35 26.25 2.25
CA LEU A 220 -13.95 27.15 1.16
C LEU A 220 -12.87 28.14 1.57
N SER A 221 -12.92 28.67 2.80
CA SER A 221 -11.87 29.56 3.31
C SER A 221 -10.49 28.89 3.36
N THR A 222 -10.44 27.55 3.42
CA THR A 222 -9.19 26.77 3.37
C THR A 222 -8.70 26.46 1.94
N LEU A 223 -9.52 26.74 0.92
CA LEU A 223 -9.19 26.53 -0.50
C LEU A 223 -8.74 27.82 -1.21
N GLY A 224 -8.86 28.97 -0.53
CA GLY A 224 -8.43 30.27 -1.05
C GLY A 224 -9.49 30.93 -1.92
N ASN A 225 -9.10 32.01 -2.59
CA ASN A 225 -10.00 32.86 -3.39
C ASN A 225 -9.87 32.62 -4.91
N ALA A 226 -8.92 31.78 -5.33
CA ALA A 226 -8.81 31.37 -6.73
C ALA A 226 -10.06 30.57 -7.12
N LYS A 227 -10.44 30.65 -8.40
CA LYS A 227 -11.62 29.93 -8.89
C LYS A 227 -11.18 28.59 -9.48
N PRO A 228 -11.83 27.47 -9.12
CA PRO A 228 -11.60 26.20 -9.80
C PRO A 228 -12.08 26.28 -11.25
N THR A 229 -11.27 25.78 -12.17
CA THR A 229 -11.57 25.61 -13.60
C THR A 229 -11.90 24.17 -13.95
N ALA A 230 -11.45 23.22 -13.12
CA ALA A 230 -11.85 21.82 -13.23
C ALA A 230 -11.91 21.16 -11.85
N LEU A 231 -12.88 20.27 -11.68
CA LEU A 231 -13.00 19.40 -10.51
C LEU A 231 -12.92 17.95 -10.98
N LYS A 232 -11.94 17.20 -10.47
CA LYS A 232 -11.72 15.79 -10.84
C LYS A 232 -11.82 14.90 -9.63
N LEU A 233 -12.80 14.02 -9.62
CA LEU A 233 -13.01 13.03 -8.57
C LEU A 233 -12.57 11.65 -9.05
N SER A 234 -11.62 11.07 -8.33
CA SER A 234 -11.05 9.75 -8.64
C SER A 234 -12.13 8.68 -8.68
N GLY A 235 -12.17 7.91 -9.77
CA GLY A 235 -13.17 6.86 -9.98
C GLY A 235 -14.55 7.34 -10.45
N VAL A 236 -14.80 8.66 -10.53
CA VAL A 236 -16.09 9.22 -10.97
C VAL A 236 -15.95 9.99 -12.28
N GLY A 237 -15.07 11.00 -12.34
CA GLY A 237 -14.82 11.75 -13.56
C GLY A 237 -14.35 13.18 -13.32
N THR A 238 -14.42 13.99 -14.37
CA THR A 238 -13.97 15.40 -14.35
C THR A 238 -15.09 16.30 -14.84
N ILE A 239 -15.33 17.39 -14.13
CA ILE A 239 -16.26 18.47 -14.50
C ILE A 239 -15.43 19.71 -14.83
N THR A 240 -15.66 20.29 -16.01
CA THR A 240 -14.99 21.51 -16.49
C THR A 240 -15.98 22.64 -16.83
N ASP A 241 -17.28 22.38 -16.72
CA ASP A 241 -18.32 23.38 -16.94
C ASP A 241 -18.39 24.37 -15.78
N SER A 242 -18.38 25.68 -16.08
CA SER A 242 -18.26 26.73 -15.05
C SER A 242 -19.48 26.79 -14.13
N ASP A 243 -20.69 26.66 -14.67
CA ASP A 243 -21.93 26.76 -13.89
C ASP A 243 -22.09 25.55 -12.96
N SER A 244 -21.72 24.37 -13.48
CA SER A 244 -21.64 23.13 -12.72
C SER A 244 -20.63 23.22 -11.57
N ILE A 245 -19.45 23.79 -11.84
CA ILE A 245 -18.42 24.02 -10.81
C ILE A 245 -18.91 25.00 -9.76
N ASP A 246 -19.50 26.13 -10.15
CA ASP A 246 -20.02 27.13 -9.21
C ASP A 246 -21.11 26.53 -8.30
N THR A 247 -21.98 25.68 -8.86
CA THR A 247 -22.99 24.93 -8.09
C THR A 247 -22.33 24.01 -7.06
N LEU A 248 -21.33 23.22 -7.46
CA LEU A 248 -20.61 22.32 -6.57
C LEU A 248 -19.85 23.06 -5.47
N MET A 249 -19.20 24.18 -5.81
CA MET A 249 -18.50 25.01 -4.84
C MET A 249 -19.47 25.65 -3.85
N HIS A 250 -20.67 26.07 -4.31
CA HIS A 250 -21.73 26.54 -3.41
C HIS A 250 -22.18 25.43 -2.45
N ILE A 251 -22.31 24.19 -2.91
CA ILE A 251 -22.64 23.04 -2.04
C ILE A 251 -21.51 22.81 -1.01
N LEU A 252 -20.24 22.85 -1.44
CA LEU A 252 -19.08 22.70 -0.55
C LEU A 252 -19.01 23.80 0.53
N SER A 253 -19.55 25.00 0.27
CA SER A 253 -19.63 26.06 1.28
C SER A 253 -20.46 25.68 2.52
N ARG A 254 -21.37 24.70 2.36
CA ARG A 254 -22.25 24.18 3.42
C ARG A 254 -21.66 22.93 4.11
N ALA A 255 -20.44 22.53 3.77
CA ALA A 255 -19.79 21.38 4.37
C ALA A 255 -19.64 21.55 5.89
N SER A 256 -19.97 20.51 6.65
CA SER A 256 -19.89 20.51 8.11
C SER A 256 -18.53 20.03 8.59
N TYR A 257 -17.87 20.79 9.45
CA TYR A 257 -16.59 20.37 10.04
C TYR A 257 -16.78 19.25 11.05
N LEU A 258 -15.99 18.18 10.94
CA LEU A 258 -16.05 17.03 11.85
C LEU A 258 -14.85 16.94 12.81
N GLY A 259 -13.71 17.53 12.46
CA GLY A 259 -12.52 17.53 13.31
C GLY A 259 -11.20 17.44 12.55
N ALA A 260 -10.09 17.49 13.28
CA ALA A 260 -8.73 17.54 12.75
C ALA A 260 -8.16 16.17 12.33
N SER A 261 -8.98 15.36 11.65
CA SER A 261 -8.57 14.08 11.11
C SER A 261 -8.13 14.18 9.66
N SER A 262 -7.22 13.29 9.27
CA SER A 262 -6.82 13.06 7.88
C SER A 262 -7.13 11.62 7.51
N GLY A 263 -7.36 11.38 6.22
CA GLY A 263 -7.74 10.06 5.73
C GLY A 263 -8.13 10.14 4.27
N GLY A 264 -8.74 9.07 3.78
CA GLY A 264 -9.32 9.01 2.45
C GLY A 264 -8.58 8.07 1.51
N ASN A 265 -9.36 7.44 0.63
CA ASN A 265 -8.87 6.48 -0.36
C ASN A 265 -8.93 7.05 -1.78
N ASN A 266 -9.90 7.93 -2.03
CA ASN A 266 -10.08 8.63 -3.29
C ASN A 266 -9.51 10.04 -3.20
N ILE A 267 -9.41 10.71 -4.35
CA ILE A 267 -8.85 12.05 -4.47
C ILE A 267 -9.87 12.91 -5.20
N LEU A 268 -10.13 14.10 -4.66
CA LEU A 268 -10.72 15.22 -5.37
C LEU A 268 -9.59 16.22 -5.68
N LEU A 269 -9.33 16.43 -6.96
CA LEU A 269 -8.39 17.42 -7.45
C LEU A 269 -9.18 18.65 -7.92
N LEU A 270 -8.77 19.82 -7.44
CA LEU A 270 -9.28 21.12 -7.86
C LEU A 270 -8.17 21.80 -8.66
N GLU A 271 -8.39 21.99 -9.96
CA GLU A 271 -7.48 22.78 -10.80
C GLU A 271 -7.95 24.23 -10.76
N MET A 272 -7.09 25.14 -10.31
CA MET A 272 -7.44 26.54 -10.11
C MET A 272 -7.02 27.39 -11.31
N ASN A 273 -7.72 28.50 -11.54
CA ASN A 273 -7.47 29.41 -12.66
C ASN A 273 -6.10 30.10 -12.65
N ASN A 274 -5.37 30.05 -11.53
CA ASN A 274 -3.99 30.53 -11.40
C ASN A 274 -2.94 29.45 -11.74
N GLY A 275 -3.36 28.28 -12.21
CA GLY A 275 -2.48 27.17 -12.61
C GLY A 275 -2.01 26.29 -11.45
N ILE A 276 -2.45 26.55 -10.22
CA ILE A 276 -2.17 25.71 -9.05
C ILE A 276 -3.28 24.67 -8.91
N SER A 277 -2.92 23.44 -8.58
CA SER A 277 -3.89 22.39 -8.22
C SER A 277 -3.90 22.16 -6.72
N LEU A 278 -5.09 22.02 -6.13
CA LEU A 278 -5.27 21.58 -4.75
C LEU A 278 -5.84 20.17 -4.73
N GLN A 279 -5.45 19.40 -3.73
CA GLN A 279 -5.94 18.04 -3.55
C GLN A 279 -6.66 17.91 -2.21
N LEU A 280 -7.86 17.34 -2.24
CA LEU A 280 -8.54 16.80 -1.07
C LEU A 280 -8.60 15.28 -1.21
N MET A 281 -8.44 14.57 -0.11
CA MET A 281 -8.76 13.15 -0.08
C MET A 281 -10.25 12.96 0.17
N VAL A 282 -10.80 11.86 -0.31
CA VAL A 282 -12.22 11.56 -0.22
C VAL A 282 -12.43 10.13 0.28
N ASP A 283 -13.35 9.95 1.21
CA ASP A 283 -13.86 8.64 1.64
C ASP A 283 -15.17 8.78 2.39
N ASN A 284 -16.13 7.89 2.15
CA ASN A 284 -17.45 7.87 2.80
C ASN A 284 -18.11 9.25 2.89
N GLU A 285 -18.25 9.94 1.75
CA GLU A 285 -18.87 11.27 1.64
C GLU A 285 -18.19 12.37 2.48
N LYS A 286 -16.94 12.13 2.88
CA LYS A 286 -16.11 13.09 3.60
C LYS A 286 -14.96 13.55 2.75
N LEU A 287 -14.61 14.81 2.92
CA LEU A 287 -13.47 15.48 2.33
C LEU A 287 -12.41 15.68 3.41
N TYR A 288 -11.16 15.32 3.10
CA TYR A 288 -10.02 15.50 4.00
C TYR A 288 -8.98 16.40 3.36
N GLY A 289 -8.63 17.47 4.06
CA GLY A 289 -7.60 18.43 3.68
C GLY A 289 -7.12 19.14 4.93
N CYS A 290 -7.67 20.32 5.21
CA CYS A 290 -7.55 21.02 6.50
C CYS A 290 -8.52 20.42 7.54
N GLY A 291 -8.37 19.13 7.82
CA GLY A 291 -9.28 18.35 8.66
C GLY A 291 -10.34 17.62 7.82
N SER A 292 -11.33 17.06 8.51
CA SER A 292 -12.43 16.30 7.89
C SER A 292 -13.71 17.11 7.82
N TRP A 293 -14.36 17.03 6.67
CA TRP A 293 -15.56 17.78 6.34
C TRP A 293 -16.60 16.83 5.76
N TYR A 294 -17.85 16.95 6.20
CA TYR A 294 -18.97 16.15 5.70
C TYR A 294 -19.80 16.96 4.70
N CYS A 295 -19.99 16.42 3.51
CA CYS A 295 -20.78 17.07 2.46
C CYS A 295 -21.34 16.02 1.48
N PRO A 296 -22.41 15.28 1.85
CA PRO A 296 -22.98 14.23 1.00
C PRO A 296 -23.59 14.78 -0.29
N ASP A 297 -24.29 15.92 -0.21
CA ASP A 297 -24.90 16.62 -1.34
C ASP A 297 -23.90 16.85 -2.48
N PHE A 298 -22.64 17.17 -2.14
CA PHE A 298 -21.60 17.39 -3.15
C PHE A 298 -21.39 16.14 -4.01
N PHE A 299 -21.31 14.95 -3.42
CA PHE A 299 -21.05 13.72 -4.15
C PHE A 299 -22.24 13.27 -4.99
N ILE A 300 -23.46 13.51 -4.49
CA ILE A 300 -24.70 13.23 -5.22
C ILE A 300 -24.76 14.12 -6.47
N THR A 301 -24.66 15.43 -6.29
CA THR A 301 -24.71 16.39 -7.40
C THR A 301 -23.54 16.21 -8.37
N PHE A 302 -22.34 15.86 -7.89
CA PHE A 302 -21.19 15.59 -8.75
C PHE A 302 -21.45 14.39 -9.67
N ALA A 303 -22.07 13.33 -9.16
CA ALA A 303 -22.44 12.16 -9.96
C ALA A 303 -23.55 12.48 -10.97
N GLU A 304 -24.52 13.31 -10.60
CA GLU A 304 -25.59 13.76 -11.50
C GLU A 304 -25.06 14.59 -12.68
N LEU A 305 -24.07 15.47 -12.44
CA LEU A 305 -23.49 16.36 -13.45
C LEU A 305 -22.54 15.65 -14.44
N ILE A 306 -22.09 14.44 -14.13
CA ILE A 306 -21.22 13.64 -15.00
C ILE A 306 -22.00 12.70 -15.93
N ASN A 307 -23.23 12.33 -15.54
CA ASN A 307 -24.10 11.46 -16.31
C ASN A 307 -24.89 12.24 -17.36
#